data_AF-U6K3V7-F1
#
_entry.id   AF-U6K3V7-F1
#
_cell.length_a   1.000
_cell.length_b   1.000
_cell.length_c   1.000
_cell.angle_alpha   90.00
_cell.angle_beta   90.00
_cell.angle_gamma   90.00
#
_symmetry.space_group_name_H-M   'P 1'
#
loop_
_entity.id
_entity.type
_entity.pdbx_description
1 polymer ?
#
loop_
_entity_poly.entity_id
_entity_poly.type
_entity_poly.pdbx_seq_one_letter_code
_entity_poly.pdbx_strand_id
1 'polypeptide(L)'
;MACAVSVSGVAVRPISAGGHHWGRLDALPASFSLSAAPSLGAEALAVEPESPYTEGSAQGPYGQADSDNDVWDLAFLEEQLRESSRLGNTAAKGFTSCSVSFSDGYATSPVVEVKGEGAGQDTATAVFVDESARFWLHGVKSGVQIPSSFRFGTEEPNGDYADIHPPKGSGEHTYTVVLYGGTLDSGPLLSSLRKTPWHNRKRAVGSLEAIESDFVRRNAGKSVEELCRCSVVVSHEDIAKQE
;
A
#
# COMPACT_ATOMS: atom_id res chain seq x y z
N MET A 1 -54.76 26.01 -9.45
CA MET A 1 -55.10 24.60 -9.21
C MET A 1 -53.85 23.97 -8.61
N ALA A 2 -53.84 23.72 -7.31
CA ALA A 2 -52.67 23.28 -6.56
C ALA A 2 -52.97 21.89 -5.97
N CYS A 3 -52.10 20.91 -6.24
CA CYS A 3 -52.17 19.58 -5.65
C CYS A 3 -50.96 19.41 -4.73
N ALA A 4 -51.21 19.43 -3.42
CA ALA A 4 -50.23 19.04 -2.41
C ALA A 4 -50.29 17.52 -2.23
N VAL A 5 -49.14 16.86 -2.33
CA VAL A 5 -49.01 15.43 -2.00
C VAL A 5 -48.28 15.34 -0.66
N SER A 6 -48.97 14.79 0.34
CA SER A 6 -48.44 14.53 1.68
C SER A 6 -47.53 13.29 1.67
N VAL A 7 -46.40 13.39 2.36
CA VAL A 7 -45.49 12.27 2.62
C VAL A 7 -45.53 11.98 4.12
N SER A 8 -45.98 10.79 4.51
CA SER A 8 -45.93 10.30 5.89
C SER A 8 -44.59 9.62 6.14
N GLY A 9 -43.79 10.16 7.06
CA GLY A 9 -42.56 9.54 7.55
C GLY A 9 -42.86 8.49 8.62
N VAL A 10 -42.37 7.26 8.42
CA VAL A 10 -42.32 6.23 9.45
C VAL A 10 -40.94 6.28 10.08
N ALA A 11 -40.86 6.66 11.36
CA ALA A 11 -39.63 6.62 12.13
C ALA A 11 -39.50 5.26 12.85
N VAL A 12 -38.49 4.48 12.50
CA VAL A 12 -38.12 3.25 13.23
C VAL A 12 -37.01 3.59 14.20
N ARG A 13 -37.24 3.35 15.50
CA ARG A 13 -36.24 3.51 16.55
C ARG A 13 -35.28 2.31 16.57
N PRO A 14 -33.95 2.51 16.67
CA PRO A 14 -33.04 1.40 16.92
C PRO A 14 -33.16 0.94 18.38
N ILE A 15 -33.25 -0.38 18.55
CA ILE A 15 -33.23 -1.08 19.84
C ILE A 15 -31.78 -1.15 20.31
N SER A 16 -31.48 -0.55 21.46
CA SER A 16 -30.22 -0.76 22.17
C SER A 16 -30.16 -2.19 22.71
N ALA A 17 -29.10 -2.92 22.38
CA ALA A 17 -28.79 -4.21 22.96
C ALA A 17 -27.36 -4.20 23.54
N GLY A 18 -27.28 -4.30 24.87
CA GLY A 18 -26.37 -5.15 25.64
C GLY A 18 -24.86 -4.98 25.48
N GLY A 19 -24.21 -4.52 26.55
CA GLY A 19 -22.74 -4.55 26.70
C GLY A 19 -22.16 -5.87 27.22
N HIS A 20 -20.83 -5.83 27.39
CA HIS A 20 -19.90 -6.79 28.03
C HIS A 20 -19.56 -8.04 27.19
N HIS A 21 -18.31 -8.34 26.86
CA HIS A 21 -17.17 -8.56 27.74
C HIS A 21 -15.88 -8.61 26.90
N TRP A 22 -14.78 -8.03 27.39
CA TRP A 22 -13.45 -8.27 26.83
C TRP A 22 -12.88 -9.55 27.47
N GLY A 23 -12.79 -10.62 26.68
CA GLY A 23 -12.13 -11.87 27.05
C GLY A 23 -10.61 -11.78 26.84
N ARG A 24 -9.91 -11.51 27.94
CA ARG A 24 -8.68 -12.19 28.41
C ARG A 24 -7.72 -12.76 27.35
N LEU A 25 -6.57 -12.10 27.18
CA LEU A 25 -5.35 -12.65 26.59
C LEU A 25 -4.69 -13.62 27.58
N ASP A 26 -4.56 -14.89 27.21
CA ASP A 26 -3.74 -15.84 27.97
C ASP A 26 -2.27 -15.73 27.55
N ALA A 27 -1.42 -15.59 28.56
CA ALA A 27 0.01 -15.40 28.46
C ALA A 27 0.74 -16.70 28.06
N LEU A 28 1.73 -16.55 27.17
CA LEU A 28 2.75 -17.56 26.87
C LEU A 28 3.60 -17.85 28.11
N PRO A 29 3.88 -19.12 28.46
CA PRO A 29 4.97 -19.42 29.37
C PRO A 29 6.30 -19.44 28.60
N ALA A 30 7.19 -18.55 29.02
CA ALA A 30 8.61 -18.63 28.76
C ALA A 30 9.21 -19.85 29.50
N SER A 31 10.03 -20.63 28.80
CA SER A 31 11.04 -21.45 29.45
C SER A 31 12.24 -21.63 28.52
N PHE A 32 13.22 -20.75 28.72
CA PHE A 32 14.62 -21.04 28.41
C PHE A 32 15.12 -22.08 29.40
N SER A 33 15.80 -23.12 28.90
CA SER A 33 16.78 -23.87 29.68
C SER A 33 17.83 -24.40 28.72
N LEU A 34 18.99 -23.73 28.73
CA LEU A 34 20.26 -24.33 28.36
C LEU A 34 20.54 -25.48 29.33
N SER A 35 20.98 -26.63 28.81
CA SER A 35 21.79 -27.55 29.60
C SER A 35 22.87 -28.17 28.74
N ALA A 36 24.02 -28.30 29.37
CA ALA A 36 25.34 -28.58 28.82
C ALA A 36 25.55 -30.04 28.38
N ALA A 37 26.61 -30.22 27.60
CA ALA A 37 27.17 -31.48 27.11
C ALA A 37 27.69 -32.41 28.23
N PRO A 38 27.96 -33.68 27.87
CA PRO A 38 29.31 -34.25 28.06
C PRO A 38 29.80 -34.98 26.77
N SER A 39 31.05 -34.78 26.32
CA SER A 39 32.27 -35.61 26.54
C SER A 39 32.09 -37.09 26.14
N LEU A 40 32.96 -37.83 25.46
CA LEU A 40 34.40 -37.76 25.17
C LEU A 40 34.66 -38.91 24.18
N GLY A 41 35.56 -38.74 23.22
CA GLY A 41 35.98 -39.80 22.30
C GLY A 41 37.22 -39.36 21.54
N ALA A 42 38.34 -39.38 22.26
CA ALA A 42 39.67 -39.10 21.74
C ALA A 42 40.21 -40.32 21.00
N GLU A 43 40.77 -40.13 19.81
CA GLU A 43 42.06 -40.71 19.43
C GLU A 43 42.83 -39.71 18.56
N ALA A 44 44.09 -39.53 18.93
CA ALA A 44 45.04 -38.57 18.38
C ALA A 44 46.00 -39.26 17.40
N LEU A 45 46.66 -38.45 16.56
CA LEU A 45 48.06 -38.52 16.11
C LEU A 45 48.21 -37.44 15.01
N ALA A 46 48.56 -36.19 15.33
CA ALA A 46 49.91 -35.66 15.54
C ALA A 46 50.84 -35.82 14.32
N VAL A 47 51.22 -34.71 13.66
CA VAL A 47 52.61 -34.27 13.38
C VAL A 47 52.56 -32.80 12.85
N GLU A 48 53.07 -31.88 13.66
CA GLU A 48 53.83 -30.66 13.31
C GLU A 48 55.26 -30.89 13.89
N PRO A 49 56.34 -30.12 13.61
CA PRO A 49 56.46 -28.74 13.09
C PRO A 49 57.54 -28.65 11.95
N GLU A 50 57.91 -27.53 11.31
CA GLU A 50 58.59 -26.31 11.77
C GLU A 50 58.57 -25.21 10.67
N SER A 51 58.63 -23.93 11.09
CA SER A 51 58.83 -22.70 10.27
C SER A 51 60.34 -22.33 10.20
N PRO A 52 60.86 -21.18 9.68
CA PRO A 52 60.24 -19.90 9.23
C PRO A 52 60.89 -19.24 7.96
N TYR A 53 60.50 -17.97 7.70
CA TYR A 53 61.04 -16.89 6.82
C TYR A 53 60.27 -16.68 5.48
N THR A 54 59.86 -15.49 4.99
CA THR A 54 59.84 -14.07 5.42
C THR A 54 58.91 -13.29 4.44
N GLU A 55 58.24 -12.24 4.94
CA GLU A 55 57.64 -11.03 4.29
C GLU A 55 56.82 -11.10 2.98
N GLY A 56 55.61 -10.52 3.05
CA GLY A 56 54.79 -10.18 1.89
C GLY A 56 53.52 -9.40 2.27
N SER A 57 53.66 -8.08 2.38
CA SER A 57 52.66 -7.04 2.61
C SER A 57 51.28 -7.22 1.94
N ALA A 58 50.19 -7.05 2.70
CA ALA A 58 48.94 -6.43 2.24
C ALA A 58 48.09 -5.95 3.43
N GLN A 59 47.85 -4.65 3.49
CA GLN A 59 46.95 -3.98 4.42
C GLN A 59 45.50 -4.46 4.21
N GLY A 60 44.85 -4.95 5.27
CA GLY A 60 43.40 -5.13 5.30
C GLY A 60 42.76 -3.98 6.09
N PRO A 61 41.93 -3.13 5.47
CA PRO A 61 40.97 -2.33 6.22
C PRO A 61 39.71 -3.18 6.41
N TYR A 62 39.42 -3.58 7.64
CA TYR A 62 38.09 -4.08 7.98
C TYR A 62 37.10 -2.94 7.75
N GLY A 63 36.37 -3.03 6.64
CA GLY A 63 35.25 -2.17 6.32
C GLY A 63 34.15 -2.39 7.35
N GLN A 64 33.83 -1.33 8.06
CA GLN A 64 32.63 -1.21 8.85
C GLN A 64 31.46 -1.17 7.85
N ALA A 65 30.74 -2.27 7.74
CA ALA A 65 29.48 -2.31 7.01
C ALA A 65 28.43 -1.65 7.91
N ASP A 66 28.21 -0.36 7.71
CA ASP A 66 27.03 0.32 8.25
C ASP A 66 25.80 -0.38 7.68
N SER A 67 25.06 -1.04 8.58
CA SER A 67 23.78 -1.69 8.30
C SER A 67 22.71 -0.62 8.14
N ASP A 68 22.64 -0.02 6.95
CA ASP A 68 21.55 0.89 6.59
C ASP A 68 20.23 0.15 6.38
N ASN A 69 20.20 -1.19 6.39
CA ASN A 69 18.99 -1.99 6.17
C ASN A 69 18.01 -1.96 7.35
N ASP A 70 18.49 -1.82 8.59
CA ASP A 70 17.64 -1.93 9.78
C ASP A 70 16.82 -0.65 10.04
N VAL A 71 17.27 0.49 9.51
CA VAL A 71 16.59 1.79 9.68
C VAL A 71 15.34 1.88 8.79
N TRP A 72 15.35 1.24 7.61
CA TRP A 72 14.21 1.25 6.69
C TRP A 72 13.03 0.41 7.18
N ASP A 73 13.31 -0.68 7.90
CA ASP A 73 12.29 -1.64 8.34
C ASP A 73 11.49 -1.09 9.54
N LEU A 74 12.17 -0.40 10.45
CA LEU A 74 11.52 0.23 11.61
C LEU A 74 10.68 1.46 11.23
N ALA A 75 11.18 2.32 10.34
CA ALA A 75 10.41 3.46 9.86
C ALA A 75 9.13 3.03 9.10
N PHE A 76 9.22 1.91 8.37
CA PHE A 76 8.06 1.33 7.68
C PHE A 76 7.02 0.78 8.66
N LEU A 77 7.45 0.08 9.71
CA LEU A 77 6.55 -0.45 10.74
C LEU A 77 5.87 0.64 11.56
N GLU A 78 6.58 1.71 11.91
CA GLU A 78 5.99 2.86 12.61
C GLU A 78 4.94 3.58 11.75
N GLU A 79 5.18 3.72 10.44
CA GLU A 79 4.22 4.33 9.52
C GLU A 79 3.01 3.44 9.27
N GLN A 80 3.18 2.11 9.15
CA GLN A 80 2.06 1.17 9.06
C GLN A 80 1.13 1.25 10.28
N LEU A 81 1.69 1.41 11.48
CA LEU A 81 0.90 1.56 12.71
C LEU A 81 0.18 2.91 12.79
N ARG A 82 0.81 3.98 12.28
CA ARG A 82 0.21 5.30 12.18
C ARG A 82 -0.92 5.35 11.14
N GLU A 83 -0.76 4.64 10.03
CA GLU A 83 -1.75 4.59 8.95
C GLU A 83 -2.94 3.69 9.28
N SER A 84 -2.71 2.56 9.95
CA SER A 84 -3.81 1.72 10.46
C SER A 84 -4.69 2.44 11.50
N SER A 85 -4.15 3.44 12.21
CA SER A 85 -4.96 4.34 13.04
C SER A 85 -5.77 5.40 12.26
N ARG A 86 -5.43 5.64 10.98
CA ARG A 86 -6.20 6.51 10.06
C ARG A 86 -7.27 5.76 9.27
N LEU A 87 -7.05 4.47 8.96
CA LEU A 87 -8.02 3.59 8.30
C LEU A 87 -9.36 3.48 9.06
N GLY A 88 -9.37 3.82 10.36
CA GLY A 88 -10.57 3.79 11.20
C GLY A 88 -11.38 5.08 11.30
N ASN A 89 -10.96 6.22 10.73
CA ASN A 89 -11.63 7.51 11.05
C ASN A 89 -11.63 8.63 10.00
N THR A 90 -11.27 8.38 8.73
CA THR A 90 -11.56 9.34 7.65
C THR A 90 -12.96 9.08 7.09
N ALA A 91 -13.99 9.39 7.89
CA ALA A 91 -15.34 9.57 7.37
C ALA A 91 -15.28 10.67 6.30
N ALA A 92 -15.41 10.29 5.03
CA ALA A 92 -15.42 11.19 3.88
C ALA A 92 -16.34 12.37 4.18
N LYS A 93 -15.75 13.56 4.30
CA LYS A 93 -16.49 14.81 4.49
C LYS A 93 -16.91 15.31 3.10
N GLY A 94 -17.72 14.51 2.39
CA GLY A 94 -18.17 14.82 1.04
C GLY A 94 -19.00 13.70 0.43
N PHE A 95 -19.97 14.06 -0.41
CA PHE A 95 -20.98 13.20 -1.04
C PHE A 95 -20.42 12.25 -2.12
N THR A 96 -19.12 11.94 -2.10
CA THR A 96 -18.43 11.15 -3.12
C THR A 96 -18.15 9.74 -2.61
N SER A 97 -18.46 8.73 -3.42
CA SER A 97 -18.14 7.33 -3.14
C SER A 97 -17.54 6.68 -4.37
N CYS A 98 -16.69 5.68 -4.18
CA CYS A 98 -16.10 4.93 -5.28
C CYS A 98 -16.17 3.42 -5.06
N SER A 99 -16.06 2.67 -6.15
CA SER A 99 -15.85 1.22 -6.18
C SER A 99 -14.77 0.90 -7.21
N VAL A 100 -14.04 -0.19 -6.99
CA VAL A 100 -13.00 -0.69 -7.92
C VAL A 100 -13.25 -2.17 -8.16
N SER A 101 -13.13 -2.62 -9.41
CA SER A 101 -13.33 -4.02 -9.77
C SER A 101 -12.54 -4.43 -11.01
N PHE A 102 -12.18 -5.71 -11.08
CA PHE A 102 -11.57 -6.34 -12.26
C PHE A 102 -12.63 -7.14 -13.05
N SER A 103 -13.67 -6.45 -13.54
CA SER A 103 -14.81 -7.09 -14.23
C SER A 103 -14.42 -7.87 -15.49
N ASP A 104 -13.34 -7.44 -16.15
CA ASP A 104 -12.88 -7.98 -17.44
C ASP A 104 -11.63 -8.88 -17.25
N GLY A 105 -11.38 -9.31 -16.01
CA GLY A 105 -10.23 -10.12 -15.62
C GLY A 105 -8.98 -9.30 -15.25
N TYR A 106 -8.03 -9.96 -14.59
CA TYR A 106 -6.84 -9.33 -14.01
C TYR A 106 -5.77 -8.90 -15.03
N ALA A 107 -5.86 -9.40 -16.26
CA ALA A 107 -5.00 -8.95 -17.37
C ALA A 107 -5.36 -7.55 -17.91
N THR A 108 -6.45 -6.94 -17.41
CA THR A 108 -6.92 -5.61 -17.81
C THR A 108 -6.89 -4.65 -16.64
N SER A 109 -6.73 -3.35 -16.89
CA SER A 109 -6.77 -2.33 -15.83
C SER A 109 -8.14 -2.28 -15.16
N PRO A 110 -8.24 -2.07 -13.83
CA PRO A 110 -9.52 -2.16 -13.15
C PRO A 110 -10.49 -1.05 -13.59
N VAL A 111 -11.78 -1.35 -13.52
CA VAL A 111 -12.86 -0.36 -13.64
C VAL A 111 -13.03 0.31 -12.29
N VAL A 112 -12.97 1.64 -12.29
CA VAL A 112 -13.30 2.48 -11.14
C VAL A 112 -14.59 3.20 -11.43
N GLU A 113 -15.59 3.01 -10.57
CA GLU A 113 -16.83 3.78 -10.61
C GLU A 113 -16.79 4.83 -9.51
N VAL A 114 -17.16 6.06 -9.86
CA VAL A 114 -17.20 7.20 -8.95
C VAL A 114 -18.59 7.80 -8.98
N LYS A 115 -19.21 7.90 -7.81
CA LYS A 115 -20.51 8.52 -7.61
C LYS A 115 -20.31 9.80 -6.80
N GLY A 116 -21.11 10.83 -7.09
CA GLY A 116 -21.11 12.09 -6.37
C GLY A 116 -22.45 12.79 -6.52
N GLU A 117 -22.88 13.54 -5.50
CA GLU A 117 -24.06 14.41 -5.58
C GLU A 117 -23.66 15.85 -5.87
N GLY A 118 -24.18 16.45 -6.95
CA GLY A 118 -23.86 17.82 -7.35
C GLY A 118 -23.94 18.04 -8.86
N ALA A 119 -24.06 19.30 -9.29
CA ALA A 119 -24.17 19.66 -10.70
C ALA A 119 -22.83 19.53 -11.45
N GLY A 120 -22.42 18.29 -11.75
CA GLY A 120 -21.70 17.90 -12.96
C GLY A 120 -20.40 18.62 -13.37
N GLN A 121 -19.62 19.19 -12.46
CA GLN A 121 -18.35 19.85 -12.83
C GLN A 121 -17.16 19.59 -11.89
N ASP A 122 -17.26 18.61 -10.99
CA ASP A 122 -16.12 18.26 -10.14
C ASP A 122 -15.18 17.31 -10.87
N THR A 123 -13.88 17.62 -10.81
CA THR A 123 -12.82 16.75 -11.31
C THR A 123 -12.07 16.14 -10.14
N ALA A 124 -11.43 15.00 -10.38
CA ALA A 124 -10.57 14.33 -9.43
C ALA A 124 -9.30 13.78 -10.08
N THR A 125 -8.35 13.44 -9.23
CA THR A 125 -7.12 12.74 -9.58
C THR A 125 -7.12 11.41 -8.85
N ALA A 126 -7.07 10.33 -9.60
CA ALA A 126 -7.05 8.97 -9.08
C ALA A 126 -5.62 8.44 -8.99
N VAL A 127 -5.32 7.77 -7.89
CA VAL A 127 -4.07 7.04 -7.68
C VAL A 127 -4.40 5.60 -7.30
N PHE A 128 -3.79 4.65 -8.00
CA PHE A 128 -3.95 3.22 -7.76
C PHE A 128 -2.67 2.65 -7.17
N VAL A 129 -2.76 2.08 -5.97
CA VAL A 129 -1.63 1.57 -5.19
C VAL A 129 -1.92 0.19 -4.62
N ASP A 130 -0.85 -0.55 -4.34
CA ASP A 130 -0.89 -1.76 -3.51
C ASP A 130 -0.31 -1.42 -2.13
N GLU A 131 -1.19 -1.39 -1.12
CA GLU A 131 -0.84 -1.07 0.26
C GLU A 131 0.00 -2.19 0.90
N SER A 132 -0.16 -3.43 0.42
CA SER A 132 0.57 -4.60 0.91
C SER A 132 2.03 -4.63 0.42
N ALA A 133 2.38 -3.83 -0.59
CA ALA A 133 3.71 -3.79 -1.21
C ALA A 133 4.39 -2.42 -1.08
N ARG A 134 4.35 -1.81 0.11
CA ARG A 134 4.96 -0.49 0.41
C ARG A 134 4.41 0.62 -0.49
N PHE A 135 3.09 0.66 -0.64
CA PHE A 135 2.40 1.59 -1.54
C PHE A 135 2.95 1.49 -2.96
N TRP A 136 2.94 0.28 -3.53
CA TRP A 136 3.42 0.10 -4.90
C TRP A 136 2.47 0.82 -5.86
N LEU A 137 2.98 1.79 -6.61
CA LEU A 137 2.19 2.60 -7.53
C LEU A 137 1.87 1.82 -8.80
N HIS A 138 0.60 1.48 -8.98
CA HIS A 138 0.07 0.86 -10.19
C HIS A 138 -0.43 1.88 -11.20
N GLY A 139 -0.91 3.05 -10.79
CA GLY A 139 -1.37 4.02 -11.77
C GLY A 139 -1.72 5.38 -11.20
N VAL A 140 -1.70 6.38 -12.08
CA VAL A 140 -2.16 7.74 -11.80
C VAL A 140 -3.02 8.20 -12.97
N LYS A 141 -4.20 8.76 -12.68
CA LYS A 141 -5.08 9.35 -13.69
C LYS A 141 -5.61 10.69 -13.23
N SER A 142 -5.36 11.74 -14.02
CA SER A 142 -5.82 13.11 -13.71
C SER A 142 -7.04 13.49 -14.57
N GLY A 143 -7.87 14.40 -14.09
CA GLY A 143 -9.05 14.88 -14.81
C GLY A 143 -10.21 13.88 -14.87
N VAL A 144 -10.35 13.03 -13.85
CA VAL A 144 -11.51 12.14 -13.68
C VAL A 144 -12.75 12.99 -13.42
N GLN A 145 -13.81 12.81 -14.19
CA GLN A 145 -15.08 13.52 -13.95
C GLN A 145 -15.86 12.85 -12.81
N ILE A 146 -16.61 13.62 -12.02
CA ILE A 146 -17.50 13.08 -10.99
C ILE A 146 -18.95 13.48 -11.31
N PRO A 147 -19.90 12.54 -11.38
CA PRO A 147 -19.73 11.07 -11.36
C PRO A 147 -19.16 10.54 -12.69
N SER A 148 -18.47 9.40 -12.66
CA SER A 148 -18.02 8.72 -13.88
C SER A 148 -17.66 7.25 -13.65
N SER A 149 -17.41 6.53 -14.75
CA SER A 149 -16.71 5.25 -14.75
C SER A 149 -15.47 5.39 -15.63
N PHE A 150 -14.32 4.93 -15.16
CA PHE A 150 -13.07 5.03 -15.89
C PHE A 150 -12.14 3.84 -15.63
N ARG A 151 -11.15 3.72 -16.50
CA ARG A 151 -9.99 2.83 -16.33
C ARG A 151 -8.70 3.62 -16.30
N PHE A 152 -7.69 3.10 -15.62
CA PHE A 152 -6.31 3.59 -15.77
C PHE A 152 -5.83 3.22 -17.19
N GLY A 153 -5.29 4.22 -17.89
CA GLY A 153 -4.82 4.06 -19.26
C GLY A 153 -3.35 3.69 -19.28
N THR A 154 -2.95 2.91 -20.29
CA THR A 154 -1.54 2.71 -20.66
C THR A 154 -1.03 3.80 -21.60
N GLU A 155 -1.92 4.62 -22.17
CA GLU A 155 -1.64 5.66 -23.15
C GLU A 155 -2.01 7.07 -22.68
N GLU A 156 -1.26 8.04 -23.18
CA GLU A 156 -1.28 9.47 -22.83
C GLU A 156 -2.55 10.21 -23.30
N PRO A 157 -2.82 11.44 -22.77
CA PRO A 157 -1.95 12.24 -21.89
C PRO A 157 -2.14 12.03 -20.38
N ASN A 158 -3.22 11.36 -19.97
CA ASN A 158 -3.73 11.51 -18.60
C ASN A 158 -3.79 10.20 -17.79
N GLY A 159 -3.15 9.11 -18.24
CA GLY A 159 -3.16 7.83 -17.53
C GLY A 159 -1.79 7.16 -17.51
N ASP A 160 -1.42 6.61 -16.36
CA ASP A 160 -0.39 5.57 -16.20
C ASP A 160 -1.05 4.33 -15.61
N TYR A 161 -0.66 3.16 -16.09
CA TYR A 161 -1.06 1.86 -15.53
C TYR A 161 0.08 0.86 -15.64
N ALA A 162 0.32 0.14 -14.56
CA ALA A 162 1.16 -1.04 -14.46
C ALA A 162 0.34 -2.17 -13.83
N ASP A 163 0.42 -3.34 -14.44
CA ASP A 163 -0.36 -4.51 -14.07
C ASP A 163 -0.18 -4.90 -12.60
N ILE A 164 -1.22 -5.49 -12.02
CA ILE A 164 -1.14 -6.10 -10.70
C ILE A 164 -0.40 -7.43 -10.77
N HIS A 165 0.47 -7.69 -9.81
CA HIS A 165 1.30 -8.91 -9.80
C HIS A 165 1.73 -9.28 -8.37
N PRO A 166 0.78 -9.68 -7.50
CA PRO A 166 1.12 -10.17 -6.17
C PRO A 166 2.04 -11.39 -6.32
N PRO A 167 3.23 -11.42 -5.69
CA PRO A 167 4.14 -12.55 -5.80
C PRO A 167 3.55 -13.84 -5.27
N LYS A 168 3.98 -14.97 -5.82
CA LYS A 168 3.58 -16.28 -5.29
C LYS A 168 3.98 -16.42 -3.82
N GLY A 169 3.01 -16.75 -2.96
CA GLY A 169 3.23 -16.97 -1.53
C GLY A 169 3.33 -15.71 -0.67
N SER A 170 3.11 -14.51 -1.21
CA SER A 170 3.00 -13.28 -0.40
C SER A 170 1.61 -13.11 0.25
N GLY A 171 0.65 -13.95 -0.10
CA GLY A 171 -0.72 -13.89 0.39
C GLY A 171 -1.58 -12.92 -0.41
N GLU A 172 -2.59 -12.37 0.26
CA GLU A 172 -3.53 -11.41 -0.32
C GLU A 172 -2.94 -10.00 -0.30
N HIS A 173 -3.06 -9.29 -1.42
CA HIS A 173 -2.65 -7.90 -1.56
C HIS A 173 -3.87 -6.97 -1.61
N THR A 174 -3.79 -5.83 -0.93
CA THR A 174 -4.86 -4.82 -0.92
C THR A 174 -4.55 -3.72 -1.92
N TYR A 175 -5.28 -3.75 -3.03
CA TYR A 175 -5.18 -2.78 -4.11
C TYR A 175 -6.20 -1.67 -3.90
N THR A 176 -5.72 -0.46 -3.67
CA THR A 176 -6.52 0.71 -3.29
C THR A 176 -6.48 1.77 -4.38
N VAL A 177 -7.65 2.31 -4.72
CA VAL A 177 -7.78 3.56 -5.48
C VAL A 177 -8.10 4.69 -4.50
N VAL A 178 -7.25 5.70 -4.47
CA VAL A 178 -7.48 6.96 -3.72
C VAL A 178 -7.86 8.05 -4.72
N LEU A 179 -8.99 8.72 -4.48
CA LEU A 179 -9.42 9.88 -5.27
C LEU A 179 -9.11 11.16 -4.52
N TYR A 180 -8.33 12.04 -5.14
CA TYR A 180 -8.07 13.39 -4.67
C TYR A 180 -8.91 14.41 -5.43
N GLY A 181 -9.35 15.47 -4.76
CA GLY A 181 -10.12 16.54 -5.38
C GLY A 181 -9.31 17.33 -6.42
N GLY A 182 -9.96 17.64 -7.54
CA GLY A 182 -9.42 18.45 -8.62
C GLY A 182 -8.48 17.70 -9.59
N THR A 183 -8.05 18.43 -10.60
CA THR A 183 -7.01 18.00 -11.55
C THR A 183 -5.64 18.40 -10.99
N LEU A 184 -4.91 17.41 -10.50
CA LEU A 184 -3.58 17.56 -9.89
C LEU A 184 -2.49 17.14 -10.88
N ASP A 185 -1.43 17.95 -10.92
CA ASP A 185 -0.24 17.66 -11.70
C ASP A 185 0.73 16.79 -10.88
N SER A 186 1.26 15.73 -11.49
CA SER A 186 2.25 14.86 -10.86
C SER A 186 3.56 15.61 -10.58
N GLY A 187 4.14 15.44 -9.40
CA GLY A 187 5.48 15.91 -9.07
C GLY A 187 6.59 15.02 -9.65
N PRO A 188 7.86 15.31 -9.31
CA PRO A 188 9.00 14.56 -9.83
C PRO A 188 8.96 13.06 -9.53
N LEU A 189 8.45 12.66 -8.36
CA LEU A 189 8.36 11.24 -7.99
C LEU A 189 7.40 10.52 -8.94
N LEU A 190 6.13 10.93 -8.96
CA LEU A 190 5.10 10.26 -9.76
C LEU A 190 5.35 10.42 -11.27
N SER A 191 5.86 11.58 -11.71
CA SER A 191 6.21 11.79 -13.12
C SER A 191 7.33 10.86 -13.60
N SER A 192 8.29 10.54 -12.74
CA SER A 192 9.40 9.64 -13.10
C SER A 192 9.00 8.17 -13.25
N LEU A 193 7.83 7.80 -12.70
CA LEU A 193 7.31 6.43 -12.72
C LEU A 193 6.38 6.16 -13.91
N ARG A 194 5.94 7.20 -14.60
CA ARG A 194 5.08 7.08 -15.78
C ARG A 194 5.72 6.16 -16.82
N LYS A 195 4.94 5.24 -17.39
CA LYS A 195 5.34 4.26 -18.41
C LYS A 195 6.43 3.29 -17.96
N THR A 196 6.74 3.23 -16.67
CA THR A 196 7.66 2.21 -16.18
C THR A 196 6.93 0.88 -15.98
N PRO A 197 7.55 -0.28 -16.21
CA PRO A 197 6.86 -1.56 -16.08
C PRO A 197 6.54 -1.89 -14.61
N TRP A 198 5.65 -2.87 -14.40
CA TRP A 198 5.24 -3.32 -13.07
C TRP A 198 6.40 -3.82 -12.21
N HIS A 199 7.48 -4.35 -12.80
CA HIS A 199 8.63 -4.88 -12.07
C HIS A 199 9.66 -3.80 -11.69
N ASN A 200 9.39 -2.52 -11.96
CA ASN A 200 10.27 -1.43 -11.56
C ASN A 200 10.15 -1.15 -10.05
N ARG A 201 11.17 -1.54 -9.29
CA ARG A 201 11.26 -1.32 -7.83
C ARG A 201 11.01 0.12 -7.37
N LYS A 202 11.25 1.13 -8.23
CA LYS A 202 10.97 2.53 -7.88
C LYS A 202 9.47 2.83 -7.74
N ARG A 203 8.58 1.94 -8.20
CA ARG A 203 7.14 2.06 -8.00
C ARG A 203 6.72 1.87 -6.54
N ALA A 204 7.52 1.23 -5.69
CA ALA A 204 7.31 1.25 -4.24
C ALA A 204 7.63 2.65 -3.68
N VAL A 205 6.61 3.51 -3.57
CA VAL A 205 6.80 4.91 -3.13
C VAL A 205 6.85 5.07 -1.62
N GLY A 206 6.60 3.99 -0.87
CA GLY A 206 6.82 3.91 0.58
C GLY A 206 5.56 4.18 1.39
N SER A 207 4.86 5.29 1.12
CA SER A 207 3.64 5.69 1.84
C SER A 207 2.71 6.55 0.99
N LEU A 208 1.47 6.70 1.44
CA LEU A 208 0.53 7.66 0.86
C LEU A 208 1.01 9.12 1.03
N GLU A 209 1.64 9.44 2.15
CA GLU A 209 2.17 10.80 2.40
C GLU A 209 3.24 11.21 1.37
N ALA A 210 4.02 10.26 0.86
CA ALA A 210 4.98 10.51 -0.22
C ALA A 210 4.28 10.92 -1.53
N ILE A 211 3.13 10.30 -1.83
CA ILE A 211 2.29 10.62 -2.99
C ILE A 211 1.66 12.01 -2.83
N GLU A 212 1.07 12.29 -1.67
CA GLU A 212 0.46 13.59 -1.36
C GLU A 212 1.48 14.72 -1.40
N SER A 213 2.65 14.50 -0.81
CA SER A 213 3.76 15.46 -0.84
C SER A 213 4.25 15.75 -2.26
N ASP A 214 4.26 14.75 -3.14
CA ASP A 214 4.63 14.93 -4.55
C ASP A 214 3.59 15.79 -5.29
N PHE A 215 2.29 15.59 -5.04
CA PHE A 215 1.24 16.47 -5.57
C PHE A 215 1.36 17.90 -5.04
N VAL A 216 1.50 18.09 -3.73
CA VAL A 216 1.62 19.43 -3.11
C VAL A 216 2.75 20.23 -3.75
N ARG A 217 3.88 19.58 -4.05
CA ARG A 217 5.06 20.23 -4.65
C ARG A 217 4.79 20.87 -6.02
N ARG A 218 3.89 20.31 -6.83
CA ARG A 218 3.54 20.86 -8.15
C ARG A 218 2.27 21.68 -8.18
N ASN A 219 1.42 21.53 -7.18
CA ASN A 219 0.09 22.13 -7.15
C ASN A 219 -0.01 23.23 -6.09
N ALA A 220 0.98 24.14 -6.08
CA ALA A 220 1.00 25.25 -5.13
C ALA A 220 -0.31 26.06 -5.18
N GLY A 221 -0.97 26.21 -4.04
CA GLY A 221 -2.26 26.91 -3.92
C GLY A 221 -3.49 26.06 -4.22
N LYS A 222 -3.35 24.79 -4.63
CA LYS A 222 -4.45 23.81 -4.65
C LYS A 222 -4.42 22.96 -3.38
N SER A 223 -5.57 22.61 -2.83
CA SER A 223 -5.68 21.61 -1.76
C SER A 223 -5.53 20.20 -2.34
N VAL A 224 -4.70 19.37 -1.70
CA VAL A 224 -4.66 17.93 -1.96
C VAL A 224 -5.54 17.28 -0.89
N GLU A 225 -6.80 17.08 -1.22
CA GLU A 225 -7.81 16.53 -0.30
C GLU A 225 -8.31 15.19 -0.83
N GLU A 226 -8.25 14.15 -0.01
CA GLU A 226 -8.83 12.83 -0.32
C GLU A 226 -10.36 12.94 -0.27
N LEU A 227 -11.02 12.64 -1.39
CA LEU A 227 -12.47 12.61 -1.52
C LEU A 227 -13.05 11.28 -1.03
N CYS A 228 -12.49 10.17 -1.52
CA CYS A 228 -12.87 8.83 -1.13
C CYS A 228 -11.81 7.80 -1.54
N ARG A 229 -11.95 6.60 -0.98
CA ARG A 229 -11.06 5.47 -1.19
C ARG A 229 -11.87 4.20 -1.39
N CYS A 230 -11.46 3.35 -2.32
CA CYS A 230 -12.03 2.02 -2.52
C CYS A 230 -10.91 1.01 -2.75
N SER A 231 -11.12 -0.21 -2.30
CA SER A 231 -10.10 -1.25 -2.34
C SER A 231 -10.67 -2.57 -2.81
N VAL A 232 -9.81 -3.39 -3.41
CA VAL A 232 -10.07 -4.78 -3.76
C VAL A 232 -8.90 -5.62 -3.30
N VAL A 233 -9.21 -6.82 -2.81
CA VAL A 233 -8.20 -7.77 -2.36
C VAL A 233 -7.98 -8.79 -3.48
N VAL A 234 -6.72 -9.00 -3.85
CA VAL A 234 -6.34 -9.95 -4.92
C VAL A 234 -5.11 -10.74 -4.47
N SER A 235 -5.17 -12.06 -4.60
CA SER A 235 -4.02 -12.95 -4.40
C SER A 235 -3.40 -13.40 -5.72
N HIS A 236 -2.19 -13.97 -5.66
CA HIS A 236 -1.58 -14.63 -6.81
C HIS A 236 -2.49 -15.76 -7.34
N GLU A 237 -3.11 -16.52 -6.44
CA GLU A 237 -3.99 -17.63 -6.75
C GLU A 237 -5.25 -17.20 -7.50
N ASP A 238 -5.72 -15.96 -7.31
CA ASP A 238 -6.87 -15.43 -8.05
C ASP A 238 -6.53 -15.11 -9.50
N ILE A 239 -5.33 -14.56 -9.72
CA ILE A 239 -4.81 -14.28 -11.07
C ILE A 239 -4.55 -15.59 -11.81
N ALA A 240 -3.87 -16.56 -11.16
CA ALA A 240 -3.52 -17.84 -11.77
C ALA A 240 -4.73 -18.70 -12.16
N LYS A 241 -5.93 -18.47 -11.61
CA LYS A 241 -7.17 -19.16 -12.01
C LYS A 241 -7.78 -18.62 -13.31
N GLN A 242 -7.37 -17.44 -13.76
CA GLN A 242 -7.89 -16.78 -14.96
C GLN A 242 -6.97 -16.91 -16.20
N GLU A 243 -5.75 -17.41 -16.02
CA GLU A 243 -4.81 -17.77 -17.09
C GLU A 243 -5.10 -19.18 -17.64
#